data_AF-X1BS19-F1
#
_entry.id   AF-X1BS19-F1
#
_cell.length_a   1.000
_cell.length_b   1.000
_cell.length_c   1.000
_cell.angle_alpha   90.00
_cell.angle_beta   90.00
_cell.angle_gamma   90.00
#
_symmetry.space_group_name_H-M   'P 1'
#
loop_
_entity.id
_entity.type
_entity.pdbx_description
1 polymer ?
#
loop_
_entity_poly.entity_id
_entity_poly.type
_entity_poly.pdbx_seq_one_letter_code
_entity_poly.pdbx_strand_id
1 'polypeptide(L)' 'MSEVYQKLEKIVKEKFISNSLYVRHAYSRNVDLVLQGVPDIVIRPKDAQEVSE' A
#
# COMPACT_ATOMS: atom_id res chain seq x y z
N MET A 1 -8.21 -13.22 2.74
CA MET A 1 -7.67 -12.08 1.96
C MET A 1 -8.82 -11.50 1.17
N SER A 2 -9.13 -10.21 1.31
CA SER A 2 -10.35 -9.62 0.72
C SER A 2 -10.30 -9.63 -0.80
N GLU A 3 -11.46 -9.64 -1.47
CA GLU A 3 -11.55 -9.52 -2.94
C GLU A 3 -10.81 -8.29 -3.48
N VAL A 4 -10.75 -7.22 -2.67
CA VAL A 4 -10.04 -5.98 -2.99
C VAL A 4 -8.54 -6.24 -3.15
N TYR A 5 -7.94 -7.04 -2.27
CA TYR A 5 -6.52 -7.37 -2.36
C TYR A 5 -6.21 -8.16 -3.64
N GLN A 6 -7.07 -9.13 -4.00
CA GLN A 6 -6.90 -9.90 -5.24
C GLN A 6 -7.09 -9.05 -6.50
N LYS A 7 -7.96 -8.04 -6.45
CA LYS A 7 -8.09 -7.07 -7.54
C LYS A 7 -6.83 -6.20 -7.65
N LEU A 8 -6.32 -5.73 -6.53
CA LEU A 8 -5.10 -4.92 -6.48
C LEU A 8 -3.87 -5.67 -6.99
N GLU A 9 -3.73 -6.98 -6.70
CA GLU A 9 -2.66 -7.82 -7.26
C GLU A 9 -2.71 -7.96 -8.79
N LYS A 10 -3.90 -7.82 -9.40
CA LYS A 10 -4.07 -7.84 -10.86
C LYS A 10 -3.71 -6.52 -11.52
N ILE A 11 -4.00 -5.41 -10.84
CA ILE A 11 -3.74 -4.04 -11.31
C ILE A 11 -2.27 -3.70 -11.12
N VAL A 12 -1.77 -3.91 -9.90
CA VAL A 12 -0.42 -3.59 -9.47
C VAL A 12 0.34 -4.90 -9.31
N LYS A 13 1.45 -5.08 -10.04
CA LYS A 13 2.25 -6.32 -9.95
C LYS A 13 2.59 -6.63 -8.49
N GLU A 14 2.50 -7.89 -8.08
CA GLU A 14 2.73 -8.36 -6.69
C GLU A 14 3.99 -7.76 -6.03
N LYS A 15 5.07 -7.54 -6.79
CA LYS A 15 6.31 -6.91 -6.31
C LYS A 15 6.16 -5.50 -5.72
N PHE A 16 5.06 -4.82 -6.05
CA PHE A 16 4.75 -3.46 -5.63
C PHE A 16 3.73 -3.42 -4.48
N ILE A 17 3.20 -4.57 -4.07
CA ILE A 17 2.33 -4.71 -2.91
C ILE A 17 3.16 -5.24 -1.74
N SER A 18 2.95 -4.69 -0.55
CA SER A 18 3.71 -5.07 0.63
C SER A 18 2.83 -5.08 1.88
N ASN A 19 2.68 -6.28 2.46
CA ASN A 19 2.01 -6.50 3.75
C ASN A 19 3.01 -6.74 4.91
N SER A 20 4.30 -6.50 4.67
CA SER A 20 5.31 -6.64 5.73
C SER A 20 5.09 -5.58 6.81
N LEU A 21 5.00 -6.01 8.07
CA LEU A 21 4.87 -5.10 9.22
C LEU A 21 5.97 -4.04 9.24
N TYR A 22 7.20 -4.41 8.88
CA TYR A 22 8.32 -3.48 8.79
C TYR A 22 8.08 -2.37 7.76
N VAL A 23 7.61 -2.75 6.56
CA VAL A 23 7.32 -1.79 5.49
C VAL A 23 6.16 -0.89 5.87
N ARG A 24 5.08 -1.46 6.43
CA ARG A 24 3.91 -0.69 6.90
C ARG A 24 4.31 0.33 7.96
N HIS A 25 5.16 -0.04 8.93
CA HIS A 25 5.69 0.90 9.91
C HIS A 25 6.54 2.02 9.30
N ALA A 26 7.38 1.71 8.30
CA ALA A 26 8.20 2.73 7.65
C ALA A 26 7.33 3.81 6.98
N TYR A 27 6.26 3.41 6.27
CA TYR A 27 5.33 4.33 5.61
C TYR A 27 4.33 5.02 6.55
N SER A 28 4.12 4.49 7.75
CA SER A 28 3.29 5.15 8.78
C SER A 28 3.94 6.38 9.42
N ARG A 29 5.27 6.52 9.29
CA ARG A 29 6.03 7.60 9.91
C ARG A 29 6.03 8.84 9.00
N ASN A 30 5.02 9.67 9.13
CA ASN A 30 4.97 10.99 8.50
C ASN A 30 5.41 12.08 9.51
N VAL A 31 5.78 13.26 9.00
CA VAL A 31 6.11 14.45 9.82
C VAL A 31 4.83 15.22 10.15
N ASP A 32 3.72 14.51 10.34
CA ASP A 32 2.44 15.10 10.70
C ASP A 32 2.34 15.18 12.23
N LEU A 33 1.69 16.22 12.72
CA LEU A 33 1.39 16.38 14.15
C LEU A 33 0.28 15.42 14.59
N VAL A 34 -0.50 14.89 13.65
CA VAL A 34 -1.57 13.92 13.89
C VAL A 34 -1.08 12.51 13.62
N LEU A 35 -1.26 11.62 14.60
CA LEU A 35 -0.87 10.22 14.49
C LEU A 35 -1.87 9.47 13.60
N GLN A 36 -1.49 9.23 12.33
CA GLN A 36 -2.37 8.61 11.33
C GLN A 36 -2.47 7.07 11.41
N GLY A 37 -1.73 6.45 12.34
CA GLY A 37 -1.74 4.99 12.54
C GLY A 37 -0.91 4.22 11.51
N VAL A 38 -0.84 2.90 11.67
CA VAL A 38 -0.10 2.00 10.74
C VAL A 38 -1.07 1.54 9.65
N PRO A 39 -0.74 1.73 8.37
CA PRO A 39 -1.59 1.26 7.28
C PRO A 39 -1.67 -0.26 7.27
N ASP A 40 -2.81 -0.82 6.88
CA ASP A 40 -3.00 -2.27 6.77
C ASP A 40 -2.17 -2.89 5.63
N ILE A 41 -1.88 -2.11 4.59
CA ILE A 41 -1.13 -2.55 3.41
C ILE A 41 -0.46 -1.36 2.74
N VAL A 42 0.69 -1.58 2.11
CA VAL A 42 1.39 -0.57 1.30
C VAL A 42 1.36 -1.02 -0.17
N ILE A 43 0.89 -0.13 -1.04
CA ILE A 43 0.80 -0.34 -2.48
C ILE A 43 1.63 0.75 -3.16
N ARG A 44 2.53 0.36 -4.07
CA ARG A 44 3.47 1.26 -4.74
C ARG A 44 3.29 1.19 -6.25
N PRO A 45 2.20 1.77 -6.78
CA PRO A 45 1.95 1.78 -8.22
C PRO A 45 3.11 2.46 -8.95
N LYS A 46 3.42 1.97 -10.15
CA LYS A 46 4.56 2.44 -10.94
C LYS A 46 4.19 3.63 -11.83
N ASP A 47 3.00 3.60 -12.40
CA ASP A 47 2.56 4.54 -13.42
C ASP A 47 1.18 5.12 -13.06
N ALA A 48 0.86 6.33 -13.55
CA ALA A 48 -0.39 7.03 -13.20
C ALA A 48 -1.67 6.26 -13.56
N GLN A 49 -1.59 5.34 -14.52
CA GLN A 49 -2.69 4.44 -14.87
C GLN A 49 -3.03 3.49 -13.72
N GLU A 50 -2.01 2.89 -13.08
CA GLU A 50 -2.20 2.00 -11.92
C GLU A 50 -2.73 2.74 -10.68
N VAL A 51 -2.57 4.07 -10.62
CA VAL A 51 -3.14 4.92 -9.56
C VAL A 51 -4.63 5.22 -9.81
N SER A 52 -5.05 5.21 -11.07
CA SER A 52 -6.42 5.56 -11.46
C SER A 52 -7.40 4.38 -11.36
N GLU A 53 -6.91 3.14 -11.39
CA GLU A 53 -7.71 1.92 -11.23
C GLU A 53 -8.01 1.61 -9.75
#